data_AF-A0A7S2D6N0-F1
#
_entry.id   AF-A0A7S2D6N0-F1
#
_cell.length_a   1.000
_cell.length_b   1.000
_cell.length_c   1.000
_cell.angle_alpha   90.00
_cell.angle_beta   90.00
_cell.angle_gamma   90.00
#
_symmetry.space_group_name_H-M   'P 1'
#
loop_
_entity.id
_entity.type
_entity.pdbx_description
1 polymer ?
#
loop_
_entity_poly.entity_id
_entity_poly.type
_entity_poly.pdbx_seq_one_letter_code
_entity_poly.pdbx_strand_id
1 'polypeptide(L)'
;EIDVALAMSCCICMMKPTDADVPGRGVTFMGALPSQLQNLWPGARKVPRNLRAIISWAERCEVELGEAWKRSGVKMVDLLIASEFWLSLASCNLEVYRGDDGHAAHVMRAVDGAKVFVLSNDMQPLEAQTDSDVSGLLGISGPQVSPGYAE
;
A
#
# COMPACT_ATOMS: atom_id res chain seq x y z
N GLU A 1 4.78 20.42 7.24
CA GLU A 1 4.04 19.15 7.07
C GLU A 1 2.59 19.51 6.78
N ILE A 2 2.02 19.06 5.67
CA ILE A 2 0.61 19.30 5.32
C ILE A 2 -0.07 17.93 5.32
N ASP A 3 -1.17 17.80 6.05
CA ASP A 3 -1.98 16.58 6.04
C ASP A 3 -2.56 16.35 4.62
N VAL A 4 -2.39 15.14 4.09
CA VAL A 4 -2.82 14.80 2.72
C VAL A 4 -4.33 14.97 2.54
N ALA A 5 -5.14 14.63 3.55
CA ALA A 5 -6.58 14.81 3.47
C ALA A 5 -6.93 16.29 3.38
N LEU A 6 -6.27 17.16 4.16
CA LEU A 6 -6.48 18.61 4.08
C LEU A 6 -6.00 19.17 2.73
N ALA A 7 -4.85 18.74 2.23
CA ALA A 7 -4.34 19.14 0.91
C ALA A 7 -5.31 18.77 -0.21
N MET A 8 -6.03 17.65 -0.07
CA MET A 8 -7.04 17.17 -1.02
C MET A 8 -8.44 17.70 -0.73
N SER A 9 -8.60 18.70 0.15
CA SER A 9 -9.91 19.25 0.55
C SER A 9 -10.88 18.18 1.07
N CYS A 10 -10.36 17.15 1.72
CA CYS A 10 -11.14 16.09 2.36
C CYS A 10 -11.48 16.45 3.81
N CYS A 11 -12.59 15.92 4.30
CA CYS A 11 -12.95 16.00 5.72
C CYS A 11 -12.24 14.88 6.51
N ILE A 12 -11.58 15.24 7.60
CA ILE A 12 -10.98 14.27 8.52
C ILE A 12 -12.01 13.88 9.58
N CYS A 13 -12.39 12.61 9.61
CA CYS A 13 -13.26 12.06 10.64
C CYS A 13 -12.41 11.48 11.77
N MET A 14 -12.39 12.16 12.92
CA MET A 14 -11.73 11.65 14.12
C MET A 14 -12.63 10.62 14.82
N MET A 15 -12.10 9.43 15.08
CA MET A 15 -12.80 8.32 15.71
C MET A 15 -12.12 7.93 17.02
N LYS A 16 -12.90 7.45 17.99
CA LYS A 16 -12.30 6.82 19.17
C LYS A 16 -11.69 5.48 18.77
N PRO A 17 -10.65 4.99 19.46
CA PRO A 17 -10.08 3.66 19.20
C PRO A 17 -11.11 2.52 19.25
N THR A 18 -12.20 2.72 20.00
CA THR A 18 -13.29 1.74 20.18
C THR A 18 -14.44 1.91 19.19
N ASP A 19 -14.42 2.91 18.32
CA ASP A 19 -15.51 3.18 17.40
C ASP A 19 -15.49 2.16 16.25
N ALA A 20 -16.41 1.19 16.28
CA ALA A 20 -16.59 0.22 15.21
C ALA A 20 -17.42 0.77 14.03
N ASP A 21 -18.10 1.92 14.20
CA ASP A 21 -19.07 2.45 13.23
C ASP A 21 -18.43 3.36 12.16
N VAL A 22 -17.53 2.77 11.36
CA VAL A 22 -17.05 3.39 10.11
C VAL A 22 -18.22 3.67 9.13
N PRO A 23 -19.20 2.76 8.93
CA PRO A 23 -20.30 3.00 8.00
C PRO A 23 -21.18 4.21 8.33
N GLY A 24 -21.57 4.38 9.61
CA GLY A 24 -22.47 5.43 10.06
C GLY A 24 -21.88 6.84 10.01
N ARG A 25 -20.55 6.95 9.92
CA ARG A 25 -19.82 8.23 9.86
C ARG A 25 -19.64 8.79 8.45
N GLY A 26 -20.09 8.08 7.42
CA GLY A 26 -19.96 8.54 6.03
C GLY A 26 -18.52 8.53 5.51
N VAL A 27 -17.64 7.72 6.10
CA VAL A 27 -16.24 7.61 5.67
C VAL A 27 -16.18 7.04 4.24
N THR A 28 -15.58 7.80 3.32
CA THR A 28 -15.43 7.40 1.92
C THR A 28 -14.06 6.86 1.57
N PHE A 29 -13.07 7.14 2.42
CA PHE A 29 -11.68 6.76 2.24
C PHE A 29 -11.09 6.43 3.60
N MET A 30 -10.32 5.35 3.70
CA MET A 30 -9.64 4.99 4.94
C MET A 30 -8.28 4.38 4.68
N GLY A 31 -7.43 4.50 5.69
CA GLY A 31 -6.23 3.70 5.81
C GLY A 31 -6.44 2.53 6.78
N ALA A 32 -5.98 1.33 6.45
CA ALA A 32 -5.99 0.18 7.36
C ALA A 32 -4.92 -0.87 7.02
N LEU A 33 -4.45 -1.59 8.04
CA LEU A 33 -3.64 -2.79 7.82
C LEU A 33 -4.48 -3.89 7.15
N PRO A 34 -3.89 -4.71 6.26
CA PRO A 34 -4.52 -5.93 5.74
C PRO A 34 -5.18 -6.80 6.84
N SER A 35 -4.50 -7.04 7.95
CA SER A 35 -5.04 -7.81 9.09
C SER A 35 -6.28 -7.16 9.71
N GLN A 36 -6.31 -5.83 9.82
CA GLN A 36 -7.47 -5.09 10.31
C GLN A 36 -8.67 -5.20 9.36
N LEU A 37 -8.44 -5.10 8.06
CA LEU A 37 -9.48 -5.29 7.06
C LEU A 37 -10.10 -6.69 7.15
N GLN A 38 -9.26 -7.71 7.32
CA GLN A 38 -9.71 -9.08 7.46
C GLN A 38 -10.51 -9.31 8.75
N ASN A 39 -10.14 -8.65 9.85
CA ASN A 39 -10.86 -8.74 11.12
C ASN A 39 -12.21 -8.00 11.10
N LEU A 40 -12.25 -6.80 10.54
CA LEU A 40 -13.45 -5.96 10.50
C LEU A 40 -14.45 -6.43 9.44
N TRP A 41 -13.96 -6.81 8.27
CA TRP A 41 -14.77 -7.22 7.12
C TRP A 41 -14.18 -8.47 6.45
N PRO A 42 -14.29 -9.65 7.09
CA PRO A 42 -13.74 -10.89 6.54
C PRO A 42 -14.21 -11.15 5.10
N GLY A 43 -13.25 -11.26 4.18
CA GLY A 43 -13.50 -11.45 2.76
C GLY A 43 -14.36 -10.37 2.10
N ALA A 44 -14.35 -9.15 2.63
CA ALA A 44 -15.10 -8.00 2.14
C ALA A 44 -16.61 -8.28 1.93
N ARG A 45 -17.24 -9.10 2.79
CA ARG A 45 -18.65 -9.50 2.63
C ARG A 45 -19.66 -8.44 3.08
N LYS A 46 -19.29 -7.59 4.04
CA LYS A 46 -20.18 -6.56 4.65
C LYS A 46 -19.55 -5.17 4.55
N VAL A 47 -19.12 -4.80 3.34
CA VAL A 47 -18.46 -3.52 3.07
C VAL A 47 -19.36 -2.33 3.42
N PRO A 48 -18.82 -1.29 4.10
CA PRO A 48 -19.55 -0.04 4.30
C PRO A 48 -19.96 0.59 2.96
N ARG A 49 -21.24 0.90 2.77
CA ARG A 49 -21.77 1.42 1.49
C ARG A 49 -21.10 2.71 0.99
N ASN A 50 -20.62 3.54 1.91
CA ASN A 50 -20.00 4.82 1.59
C ASN A 50 -18.52 4.69 1.24
N LEU A 51 -17.89 3.55 1.56
CA LEU A 51 -16.45 3.37 1.38
C LEU A 51 -16.14 3.18 -0.11
N ARG A 52 -15.24 4.01 -0.64
CA ARG A 52 -14.89 4.04 -2.07
C ARG A 52 -13.45 3.62 -2.33
N ALA A 53 -12.57 3.85 -1.37
CA ALA A 53 -11.16 3.53 -1.49
C ALA A 53 -10.51 3.20 -0.15
N ILE A 54 -9.56 2.29 -0.18
CA ILE A 54 -8.73 1.88 0.95
C ILE A 54 -7.26 2.03 0.57
N ILE A 55 -6.46 2.53 1.51
CA ILE A 55 -5.01 2.43 1.48
C ILE A 55 -4.57 1.38 2.51
N SER A 56 -3.85 0.35 2.06
CA SER A 56 -3.15 -0.60 2.92
C SER A 56 -1.65 -0.33 2.96
N TRP A 57 -1.01 -0.68 4.09
CA TRP A 57 0.44 -0.57 4.29
C TRP A 57 0.89 -1.49 5.44
N ALA A 58 2.21 -1.47 5.70
CA ALA A 58 2.94 -2.13 6.80
C ALA A 58 2.90 -3.67 6.84
N GLU A 59 1.89 -4.31 6.27
CA GLU A 59 1.83 -5.76 6.08
C GLU A 59 1.66 -6.07 4.60
N ARG A 60 2.05 -7.28 4.20
CA ARG A 60 1.73 -7.78 2.87
C ARG A 60 0.21 -7.87 2.70
N CYS A 61 -0.34 -7.17 1.70
CA CYS A 61 -1.71 -7.41 1.28
C CYS A 61 -1.79 -8.73 0.49
N GLU A 62 -2.59 -9.69 0.98
CA GLU A 62 -2.88 -10.91 0.24
C GLU A 62 -3.69 -10.60 -1.03
N VAL A 63 -3.38 -11.30 -2.12
CA VAL A 63 -4.04 -11.09 -3.42
C VAL A 63 -5.53 -11.34 -3.31
N GLU A 64 -5.93 -12.35 -2.55
CA GLU A 64 -7.31 -12.74 -2.30
C GLU A 64 -8.09 -11.65 -1.57
N LEU A 65 -7.46 -10.98 -0.59
CA LEU A 65 -8.05 -9.87 0.12
C LEU A 65 -8.27 -8.69 -0.83
N GLY A 66 -7.26 -8.35 -1.62
CA GLY A 66 -7.33 -7.30 -2.64
C GLY A 66 -8.45 -7.52 -3.65
N GLU A 67 -8.53 -8.72 -4.21
CA GLU A 67 -9.58 -9.11 -5.16
C GLU A 67 -10.97 -9.17 -4.50
N ALA A 68 -11.08 -9.50 -3.22
CA ALA A 68 -12.35 -9.44 -2.51
C ALA A 68 -12.89 -8.00 -2.43
N TRP A 69 -12.05 -7.04 -2.04
CA TRP A 69 -12.44 -5.63 -1.96
C TRP A 69 -12.75 -5.01 -3.32
N LYS A 70 -11.95 -5.34 -4.33
CA LYS A 70 -12.17 -4.91 -5.72
C LYS A 70 -13.51 -5.42 -6.25
N ARG A 71 -13.86 -6.69 -6.00
CA ARG A 71 -15.18 -7.26 -6.35
C ARG A 71 -16.34 -6.58 -5.62
N SER A 72 -16.11 -6.11 -4.40
CA SER A 72 -17.08 -5.31 -3.64
C SER A 72 -17.18 -3.85 -4.11
N GLY A 73 -16.45 -3.46 -5.16
CA GLY A 73 -16.51 -2.12 -5.76
C GLY A 73 -15.66 -1.06 -5.07
N VAL A 74 -14.80 -1.46 -4.12
CA VAL A 74 -13.90 -0.55 -3.40
C VAL A 74 -12.52 -0.57 -4.06
N LYS A 75 -11.98 0.61 -4.36
CA LYS A 75 -10.61 0.72 -4.88
C LYS A 75 -9.61 0.43 -3.76
N MET A 76 -8.51 -0.22 -4.09
CA MET A 76 -7.42 -0.43 -3.14
C MET A 76 -6.11 0.08 -3.71
N VAL A 77 -5.31 0.64 -2.82
CA VAL A 77 -3.90 0.94 -3.05
C VAL A 77 -3.11 0.28 -1.93
N ASP A 78 -2.18 -0.59 -2.29
CA ASP A 78 -1.24 -1.16 -1.32
C ASP A 78 0.07 -0.38 -1.38
N LEU A 79 0.58 0.05 -0.23
CA LEU A 79 1.78 0.86 -0.12
C LEU A 79 2.91 0.08 0.53
N LEU A 80 4.10 0.15 -0.07
CA LEU A 80 5.34 -0.22 0.59
C LEU A 80 6.02 1.06 1.10
N ILE A 81 6.01 1.23 2.42
CA ILE A 81 6.57 2.39 3.12
C ILE A 81 7.34 1.93 4.35
N ALA A 82 8.25 2.78 4.81
CA ALA A 82 8.89 2.67 6.12
C ALA A 82 9.04 4.06 6.73
N SER A 83 9.45 4.16 7.99
CA SER A 83 9.71 5.46 8.62
C SER A 83 10.84 6.22 7.92
N GLU A 84 11.75 5.50 7.28
CA GLU A 84 12.91 6.01 6.55
C GLU A 84 12.57 6.45 5.12
N PHE A 85 11.43 6.01 4.57
CA PHE A 85 10.96 6.40 3.24
C PHE A 85 9.43 6.38 3.13
N TRP A 86 8.84 7.51 2.74
CA TRP A 86 7.38 7.64 2.70
C TRP A 86 6.84 7.63 1.26
N LEU A 87 5.78 6.86 0.99
CA LEU A 87 5.09 6.80 -0.31
C LEU A 87 6.03 6.48 -1.49
N SER A 88 6.98 5.56 -1.31
CA SER A 88 7.98 5.26 -2.35
C SER A 88 7.50 4.24 -3.37
N LEU A 89 6.76 3.20 -2.95
CA LEU A 89 6.14 2.26 -3.87
C LEU A 89 4.66 2.07 -3.56
N ALA A 90 3.88 1.89 -4.62
CA ALA A 90 2.45 1.65 -4.55
C ALA A 90 1.99 0.62 -5.60
N SER A 91 1.03 -0.21 -5.24
CA SER A 91 0.22 -0.99 -6.18
C SER A 91 -1.17 -0.40 -6.28
N CYS A 92 -1.41 0.42 -7.31
CA CYS A 92 -2.72 1.03 -7.56
C CYS A 92 -3.64 0.04 -8.28
N ASN A 93 -4.84 -0.19 -7.74
CA ASN A 93 -5.80 -1.19 -8.24
C ASN A 93 -5.28 -2.65 -8.23
N LEU A 94 -4.20 -2.89 -7.48
CA LEU A 94 -3.75 -4.22 -7.10
C LEU A 94 -3.49 -5.16 -8.29
N GLU A 95 -2.78 -4.66 -9.30
CA GLU A 95 -2.25 -5.50 -10.39
C GLU A 95 -1.49 -6.69 -9.79
N VAL A 96 -1.67 -7.89 -10.33
CA VAL A 96 -1.13 -9.12 -9.75
C VAL A 96 -0.07 -9.70 -10.68
N TYR A 97 1.14 -9.90 -10.15
CA TYR A 97 2.13 -10.78 -10.75
C TYR A 97 1.92 -12.20 -10.21
N ARG A 98 1.98 -13.19 -11.11
CA ARG A 98 1.91 -14.60 -10.79
C ARG A 98 3.18 -15.25 -11.30
N GLY A 99 4.04 -15.67 -10.39
CA GLY A 99 5.25 -16.42 -10.73
C GLY A 99 4.92 -17.86 -11.11
N ASP A 100 5.86 -18.49 -11.82
CA ASP A 100 5.77 -19.90 -12.21
C ASP A 100 5.84 -20.87 -11.00
N ASP A 101 6.30 -20.37 -9.86
CA ASP A 101 6.36 -21.07 -8.57
C ASP A 101 5.01 -21.09 -7.82
N GLY A 102 3.96 -20.49 -8.39
CA GLY A 102 2.65 -20.38 -7.78
C GLY A 102 2.53 -19.25 -6.75
N HIS A 103 3.58 -18.47 -6.52
CA HIS A 103 3.48 -17.26 -5.71
C HIS A 103 2.79 -16.13 -6.48
N ALA A 104 1.90 -15.43 -5.78
CA ALA A 104 1.22 -14.26 -6.30
C ALA A 104 1.41 -13.07 -5.37
N ALA A 105 1.72 -11.91 -5.95
CA ALA A 105 1.90 -10.67 -5.22
C ALA A 105 1.38 -9.50 -6.03
N HIS A 106 1.04 -8.41 -5.35
CA HIS A 106 0.69 -7.18 -6.01
C HIS A 106 1.93 -6.52 -6.62
N VAL A 107 1.82 -6.10 -7.87
CA VAL A 107 2.89 -5.40 -8.59
C VAL A 107 3.04 -4.02 -7.98
N MET A 108 4.21 -3.79 -7.37
CA MET A 108 4.59 -2.51 -6.80
C MET A 108 5.27 -1.65 -7.86
N ARG A 109 4.89 -0.37 -7.93
CA ARG A 109 5.49 0.61 -8.85
C ARG A 109 6.02 1.78 -8.04
N ALA A 110 7.16 2.33 -8.48
CA ALA A 110 7.69 3.56 -7.89
C ALA A 110 6.68 4.70 -8.09
N VAL A 111 6.45 5.47 -7.04
CA VAL A 111 5.67 6.72 -7.10
C VAL A 111 6.53 7.80 -7.76
N ASP A 112 5.89 8.83 -8.33
CA ASP A 112 6.60 9.91 -9.01
C ASP A 112 7.69 10.55 -8.11
N GLY A 113 8.85 10.79 -8.70
CA GLY A 113 10.06 11.26 -8.00
C GLY A 113 10.84 10.18 -7.24
N ALA A 114 10.24 9.04 -6.89
CA ALA A 114 10.95 7.93 -6.25
C ALA A 114 11.75 7.13 -7.29
N LYS A 115 12.97 6.73 -6.92
CA LYS A 115 13.80 5.80 -7.68
C LYS A 115 14.05 4.55 -6.86
N VAL A 116 13.84 3.41 -7.50
CA VAL A 116 13.96 2.09 -6.89
C VAL A 116 15.07 1.32 -7.60
N PHE A 117 15.90 0.64 -6.83
CA PHE A 117 17.00 -0.19 -7.29
C PHE A 117 16.89 -1.56 -6.65
N VAL A 118 17.29 -2.59 -7.39
CA VAL A 118 17.64 -3.89 -6.82
C VAL A 118 19.16 -3.94 -6.76
N LEU A 119 19.72 -4.13 -5.58
CA LEU A 119 21.15 -4.06 -5.33
C LEU A 119 21.71 -5.44 -4.99
N SER A 120 22.95 -5.70 -5.40
CA SER A 120 23.73 -6.84 -4.92
C SER A 120 24.18 -6.65 -3.45
N ASN A 121 24.76 -7.68 -2.85
CA ASN A 121 25.37 -7.58 -1.52
C ASN A 121 26.54 -6.57 -1.45
N ASP A 122 27.16 -6.27 -2.59
CA ASP A 122 28.23 -5.27 -2.72
C ASP A 122 27.68 -3.86 -3.06
N MET A 123 26.38 -3.66 -2.87
CA MET A 123 25.66 -2.39 -3.10
C MET A 123 25.73 -1.86 -4.53
N GLN A 124 25.93 -2.75 -5.51
CA GLN A 124 25.89 -2.39 -6.93
C GLN A 124 24.49 -2.63 -7.51
N PRO A 125 23.96 -1.75 -8.38
CA PRO A 125 22.71 -2.00 -9.08
C PRO A 125 22.75 -3.28 -9.91
N LEU A 126 21.73 -4.10 -9.79
CA LEU A 126 21.48 -5.25 -10.66
C LEU A 126 20.57 -4.81 -11.80
N GLU A 127 20.99 -5.10 -13.03
CA GLU A 127 20.16 -4.90 -14.21
C GLU A 127 19.34 -6.16 -14.47
N ALA A 128 18.05 -6.00 -14.71
CA ALA A 128 17.23 -7.09 -15.23
C ALA A 128 17.75 -7.46 -16.62
N GLN A 129 18.23 -8.69 -16.79
CA GLN A 129 18.48 -9.21 -18.14
C GLN A 129 17.12 -9.57 -18.74
N THR A 130 16.93 -9.29 -20.04
CA THR A 130 15.74 -9.72 -20.78
C THR A 130 15.48 -11.20 -20.48
N ASP A 131 14.33 -11.50 -19.89
CA ASP A 131 13.82 -12.83 -19.54
C ASP A 131 14.36 -13.49 -18.25
N SER A 132 14.96 -12.74 -17.31
CA SER A 132 15.21 -13.26 -15.96
C SER A 132 14.84 -12.30 -14.85
N ASP A 133 14.18 -12.85 -13.83
CA ASP A 133 13.91 -12.14 -12.58
C ASP A 133 15.22 -11.95 -11.81
N VAL A 134 15.41 -10.75 -11.26
CA VAL A 134 16.55 -10.42 -10.39
C VAL A 134 16.06 -10.23 -8.96
N SER A 135 16.83 -10.76 -8.01
CA SER A 135 16.56 -10.63 -6.58
C SER A 135 17.79 -10.08 -5.86
N GLY A 136 17.55 -9.21 -4.88
CA GLY A 136 18.60 -8.50 -4.16
C GLY A 136 18.03 -7.58 -3.11
N LEU A 137 18.88 -6.68 -2.59
CA LEU A 137 18.50 -5.67 -1.62
C LEU A 137 17.71 -4.55 -2.29
N LEU A 138 16.64 -4.10 -1.65
CA LEU A 138 15.85 -2.97 -2.14
C LEU A 138 16.54 -1.65 -1.79
N GLY A 139 16.98 -0.90 -2.79
CA GLY A 139 17.47 0.47 -2.66
C GLY A 139 16.42 1.50 -3.05
N ILE A 140 16.29 2.58 -2.28
CA ILE A 140 15.33 3.67 -2.54
C ILE A 140 16.05 5.02 -2.47
N SER A 141 15.76 5.91 -3.42
CA SER A 141 16.20 7.31 -3.38
C SER A 141 15.12 8.24 -3.92
N GLY A 142 15.19 9.53 -3.58
CA GLY A 142 14.23 10.54 -4.03
C GLY A 142 13.80 11.46 -2.88
N PRO A 143 12.90 12.41 -3.14
CA PRO A 143 12.38 13.34 -2.13
C PRO A 143 11.59 12.65 -1.00
N GLN A 144 11.25 11.37 -1.18
CA GLN A 144 10.52 10.53 -0.22
C GLN A 144 11.40 10.00 0.93
N VAL A 145 12.73 10.02 0.80
CA VAL A 145 13.65 9.48 1.79
C VAL A 145 13.83 10.47 2.94
N SER A 146 13.71 9.98 4.17
CA SER A 146 13.89 10.76 5.39
C SER A 146 15.32 11.33 5.48
N PRO A 147 15.51 12.56 6.01
CA PRO A 147 16.84 13.15 6.18
C PRO A 147 17.75 12.38 7.15
N GLY A 148 17.19 11.48 7.97
CA GLY A 148 17.92 10.67 8.94
C GLY A 148 17.16 10.52 10.25
N TYR A 149 17.82 9.92 11.25
CA TYR A 149 17.30 9.82 12.61
C TYR A 149 17.67 11.09 13.37
N ALA A 150 16.73 11.61 14.17
CA ALA A 150 17.06 12.66 15.12
C ALA A 150 17.99 12.09 16.21
N GLU A 151 19.08 12.79 16.49
CA GLU A 151 20.00 12.50 17.61
C GLU A 151 19.49 13.09 18.93
#